data_AF-C6ADS8-F1
#
_entry.id   AF-C6ADS8-F1
#
_cell.length_a   1.000
_cell.length_b   1.000
_cell.length_c   1.000
_cell.angle_alpha   90.00
_cell.angle_beta   90.00
_cell.angle_gamma   90.00
#
_symmetry.space_group_name_H-M   'P 1'
#
loop_
_entity.id
_entity.type
_entity.pdbx_description
1 polymer ?
#
loop_
_entity_poly.entity_id
_entity_poly.type
_entity_poly.pdbx_seq_one_letter_code
_entity_poly.pdbx_strand_id
1 'polypeptide(L)'
;MKEKNMIDFKTYSNVSVHSCKEKKLKKCCHSIKEFAFIGGLNGSISGAIAATLAAYGYIALPGFGPVIAMGIGVALSTGIIIGTLIGSGMGGSVGICCILWEIYMNHNNSFSYKFHNE
;
A
#
# COMPACT_ATOMS: atom_id res chain seq x y z
N MET A 1 -26.68 -13.27 -54.73
CA MET A 1 -26.60 -14.25 -53.61
C MET A 1 -25.20 -14.24 -53.02
N LYS A 2 -24.98 -13.50 -51.93
CA LYS A 2 -24.15 -13.83 -50.77
C LYS A 2 -24.24 -12.68 -49.76
N GLU A 3 -25.19 -12.85 -48.85
CA GLU A 3 -25.25 -12.21 -47.55
C GLU A 3 -23.95 -12.50 -46.78
N LYS A 4 -23.36 -11.49 -46.14
CA LYS A 4 -22.48 -11.70 -44.98
C LYS A 4 -22.46 -10.45 -44.10
N ASN A 5 -23.42 -10.45 -43.19
CA ASN A 5 -23.36 -9.94 -41.82
C ASN A 5 -22.18 -9.02 -41.50
N MET A 6 -22.42 -7.71 -41.65
CA MET A 6 -21.70 -6.67 -40.92
C MET A 6 -22.46 -6.41 -39.61
N ILE A 7 -22.50 -7.40 -38.72
CA ILE A 7 -23.04 -7.23 -37.38
C ILE A 7 -21.94 -7.52 -36.37
N ASP A 8 -21.72 -6.52 -35.51
CA ASP A 8 -21.20 -6.68 -34.16
C ASP A 8 -19.67 -6.76 -33.96
N PHE A 9 -18.92 -5.79 -34.49
CA PHE A 9 -17.56 -5.47 -34.00
C PHE A 9 -17.57 -4.36 -32.93
N LYS A 10 -18.62 -4.25 -32.11
CA LYS A 10 -18.71 -3.21 -31.07
C LYS A 10 -18.88 -3.71 -29.63
N THR A 11 -19.03 -5.01 -29.41
CA THR A 11 -19.43 -5.54 -28.09
C THR A 11 -18.32 -6.31 -27.36
N TYR A 12 -17.23 -6.72 -28.02
CA TYR A 12 -16.23 -7.61 -27.40
C TYR A 12 -15.07 -6.92 -26.63
N SER A 13 -14.90 -5.59 -26.77
CA SER A 13 -13.83 -4.87 -26.06
C SER A 13 -14.21 -4.50 -24.62
N ASN A 14 -15.50 -4.28 -24.33
CA ASN A 14 -15.90 -3.78 -23.01
C ASN A 14 -15.81 -4.87 -21.91
N VAL A 15 -16.16 -6.12 -22.24
CA VAL A 15 -16.13 -7.25 -21.29
C VAL A 15 -14.70 -7.65 -20.90
N SER A 16 -13.74 -7.53 -21.83
CA SER A 16 -12.31 -7.85 -21.57
C SER A 16 -11.58 -6.73 -20.83
N VAL A 17 -11.95 -5.47 -21.05
CA VAL A 17 -11.40 -4.32 -20.31
C VAL A 17 -11.91 -4.28 -18.88
N HIS A 18 -13.18 -4.65 -18.63
CA HIS A 18 -13.73 -4.76 -17.27
C HIS A 18 -13.01 -5.83 -16.45
N SER A 19 -12.86 -7.03 -17.02
CA SER A 19 -12.17 -8.14 -16.35
C SER A 19 -10.66 -7.93 -16.22
N CYS A 20 -10.03 -7.16 -17.13
CA CYS A 20 -8.65 -6.69 -16.98
C CYS A 20 -8.50 -5.63 -15.86
N LYS A 21 -9.45 -4.69 -15.75
CA LYS A 21 -9.51 -3.70 -14.65
C LYS A 21 -9.72 -4.39 -13.30
N GLU A 22 -10.63 -5.36 -13.20
CA GLU A 22 -10.84 -6.14 -11.97
C GLU A 22 -9.59 -6.93 -11.56
N LYS A 23 -8.90 -7.57 -12.52
CA LYS A 23 -7.63 -8.28 -12.25
C LYS A 23 -6.51 -7.34 -11.80
N LYS A 24 -6.40 -6.15 -12.40
CA LYS A 24 -5.42 -5.12 -11.99
C LYS A 24 -5.74 -4.55 -10.60
N LEU A 25 -7.01 -4.27 -10.30
CA LEU A 25 -7.45 -3.80 -8.98
C LEU A 25 -7.21 -4.85 -7.90
N LYS A 26 -7.50 -6.13 -8.18
CA LYS A 26 -7.22 -7.24 -7.25
C LYS A 26 -5.72 -7.39 -6.97
N LYS A 27 -4.87 -7.21 -8.00
CA LYS A 27 -3.41 -7.23 -7.87
C LYS A 27 -2.87 -6.01 -7.09
N CYS A 28 -3.44 -4.83 -7.32
CA CYS A 28 -3.14 -3.61 -6.58
C CYS A 28 -3.53 -3.73 -5.10
N CYS A 29 -4.75 -4.18 -4.79
CA CYS A 29 -5.19 -4.42 -3.41
C CYS A 29 -4.31 -5.46 -2.71
N HIS A 30 -3.86 -6.51 -3.42
CA HIS A 30 -2.93 -7.48 -2.86
C HIS A 30 -1.57 -6.83 -2.53
N SER A 31 -1.05 -5.99 -3.43
CA SER A 31 0.21 -5.27 -3.22
C SER A 31 0.13 -4.25 -2.09
N ILE A 32 -0.97 -3.49 -1.95
CA ILE A 32 -1.16 -2.56 -0.81
C ILE A 32 -1.14 -3.33 0.51
N LYS A 33 -1.81 -4.50 0.57
CA LYS A 33 -1.82 -5.34 1.76
C LYS A 33 -0.41 -5.83 2.11
N GLU A 34 0.40 -6.16 1.11
CA GLU A 34 1.79 -6.57 1.30
C GLU A 34 2.66 -5.42 1.82
N PHE A 35 2.53 -4.21 1.26
CA PHE A 35 3.24 -3.03 1.75
C PHE A 35 2.83 -2.66 3.18
N ALA A 36 1.54 -2.73 3.52
CA ALA A 36 1.07 -2.53 4.89
C ALA A 36 1.61 -3.60 5.84
N PHE A 37 1.71 -4.86 5.39
CA PHE A 37 2.29 -5.93 6.19
C PHE A 37 3.78 -5.74 6.44
N ILE A 38 4.57 -5.45 5.40
CA ILE A 38 6.01 -5.18 5.51
C ILE A 38 6.25 -3.93 6.37
N GLY A 39 5.46 -2.87 6.14
CA GLY A 39 5.49 -1.65 6.94
C GLY A 39 5.19 -1.93 8.40
N GLY A 40 4.16 -2.72 8.70
CA GLY A 40 3.81 -3.14 10.05
C GLY A 40 4.91 -3.96 10.72
N LEU A 41 5.56 -4.88 9.98
CA LEU A 41 6.65 -5.70 10.48
C LEU A 41 7.91 -4.85 10.79
N ASN A 42 8.27 -3.92 9.91
CA ASN A 42 9.37 -2.98 10.17
C ASN A 42 9.04 -2.01 11.31
N GLY A 43 7.78 -1.56 11.38
CA GLY A 43 7.29 -0.73 12.44
C GLY A 43 7.33 -1.42 13.80
N SER A 44 6.98 -2.71 13.86
CA SER A 44 7.01 -3.50 15.10
C SER A 44 8.44 -3.66 15.64
N ILE A 45 9.40 -3.99 14.78
CA ILE A 45 10.83 -4.11 15.13
C ILE A 45 11.35 -2.75 15.62
N SER A 46 11.10 -1.68 14.88
CA SER A 46 11.54 -0.33 15.24
C SER A 46 10.88 0.15 16.54
N GLY A 47 9.61 -0.18 16.76
CA GLY A 47 8.87 0.12 17.97
C GLY A 47 9.39 -0.65 19.19
N ALA A 48 9.77 -1.93 19.02
CA ALA A 48 10.43 -2.71 20.07
C ALA A 48 11.78 -2.11 20.46
N ILE A 49 12.59 -1.73 19.47
CA ILE A 49 13.88 -1.07 19.68
C ILE A 49 13.68 0.25 20.42
N ALA A 50 12.75 1.10 19.97
CA ALA A 50 12.44 2.38 20.60
C ALA A 50 11.96 2.21 22.04
N ALA A 51 11.05 1.27 22.31
CA ALA A 51 10.59 1.00 23.67
C ALA A 51 11.71 0.49 24.58
N THR A 52 12.63 -0.32 24.04
CA THR A 52 13.79 -0.82 24.79
C THR A 52 14.73 0.34 25.14
N LEU A 53 15.08 1.18 24.16
CA LEU A 53 15.89 2.39 24.39
C LEU A 53 15.24 3.33 25.40
N ALA A 54 13.91 3.48 25.36
CA ALA A 54 13.16 4.31 26.29
C ALA A 54 13.17 3.74 27.71
N ALA A 55 12.99 2.43 27.84
CA ALA A 55 13.01 1.74 29.13
C ALA A 55 14.38 1.84 29.82
N TYR A 56 15.47 1.82 29.05
CA TYR A 56 16.82 2.04 29.55
C TYR A 56 17.20 3.51 29.72
N GLY A 57 16.30 4.45 29.41
CA GLY A 57 16.54 5.89 29.58
C GLY A 57 17.46 6.52 28.53
N TYR A 58 17.77 5.81 27.43
CA TYR A 58 18.57 6.38 26.33
C TYR A 58 17.80 7.39 25.50
N ILE A 59 16.46 7.25 25.44
CA ILE A 59 15.58 8.19 24.75
C ILE A 59 14.37 8.52 25.61
N ALA A 60 13.95 9.78 25.62
CA ALA A 60 12.71 10.19 26.26
C ALA A 60 11.58 10.14 25.22
N LEU A 61 10.71 9.13 25.32
CA LEU A 61 9.45 9.13 24.58
C LEU A 61 8.37 9.85 25.41
N PRO A 62 7.78 10.95 24.91
CA PRO A 62 6.67 11.62 25.57
C PRO A 62 5.53 10.64 25.85
N GLY A 63 5.01 10.64 27.08
CA GLY A 63 3.92 9.75 27.49
C GLY A 63 4.32 8.29 27.76
N PHE A 64 5.58 7.90 27.53
CA PHE A 64 6.05 6.52 27.74
C PHE A 64 6.54 6.25 29.17
N GLY A 65 6.81 7.29 29.97
CA GLY A 65 7.28 7.17 31.35
C GLY A 65 6.38 6.29 32.24
N PRO A 66 5.05 6.53 32.30
CA PRO A 66 4.13 5.66 33.04
C PRO A 66 4.09 4.21 32.54
N VAL A 67 4.26 4.01 31.22
CA VAL A 67 4.24 2.68 30.60
C VAL A 67 5.49 1.88 31.01
N ILE A 68 6.65 2.54 31.04
CA ILE A 68 7.91 1.94 31.51
C ILE A 68 7.81 1.63 33.01
N ALA A 69 7.17 2.49 33.81
CA ALA A 69 6.96 2.28 35.24
C ALA A 69 6.06 1.05 35.55
N MET A 70 5.17 0.65 34.64
CA MET A 70 4.40 -0.59 34.75
C MET A 70 5.23 -1.85 34.47
N GLY A 71 6.44 -1.70 33.90
CA GLY A 71 7.39 -2.77 33.65
C GLY A 71 7.88 -2.82 32.20
N ILE A 72 9.09 -3.32 32.03
CA ILE A 72 9.78 -3.41 30.72
C ILE A 72 8.98 -4.25 29.72
N GLY A 73 8.34 -5.34 30.18
CA GLY A 73 7.50 -6.18 29.32
C GLY A 73 6.30 -5.42 28.75
N VAL A 74 5.62 -4.61 29.58
CA VAL A 74 4.49 -3.78 29.15
C VAL A 74 4.96 -2.73 28.15
N ALA A 75 6.07 -2.03 28.44
CA ALA A 75 6.65 -1.05 27.55
C ALA A 75 7.02 -1.64 26.18
N LEU A 76 7.60 -2.84 26.17
CA LEU A 76 7.99 -3.52 24.93
C LEU A 76 6.76 -3.94 24.10
N SER A 77 5.73 -4.51 24.73
CA SER A 77 4.47 -4.82 24.05
C SER A 77 3.79 -3.57 23.50
N THR A 78 3.72 -2.49 24.28
CA THR A 78 3.17 -1.20 23.84
C THR A 78 3.96 -0.63 22.66
N GLY A 79 5.29 -0.69 22.71
CA GLY A 79 6.16 -0.25 21.61
C GLY A 79 5.93 -1.03 20.32
N ILE A 80 5.81 -2.35 20.41
CA ILE A 80 5.49 -3.22 19.28
C ILE A 80 4.14 -2.86 18.67
N ILE A 81 3.10 -2.68 19.48
CA ILE A 81 1.74 -2.37 19.01
C ILE A 81 1.72 -1.02 18.30
N ILE A 82 2.25 0.03 18.94
CA ILE A 82 2.31 1.39 18.39
C ILE A 82 3.15 1.39 17.11
N GLY A 83 4.31 0.75 17.14
CA GLY A 83 5.19 0.61 15.98
C GLY A 83 4.51 -0.08 14.81
N THR A 84 3.78 -1.18 15.07
CA THR A 84 3.03 -1.90 14.04
C THR A 84 1.94 -1.03 13.41
N LEU A 85 1.20 -0.27 14.22
CA LEU A 85 0.14 0.62 13.75
C LEU A 85 0.69 1.72 12.82
N ILE A 86 1.76 2.40 13.26
CA ILE A 86 2.40 3.48 12.49
C ILE A 86 3.02 2.91 11.21
N GLY A 87 3.78 1.82 11.33
CA GLY A 87 4.45 1.17 10.21
C GLY A 87 3.47 0.66 9.15
N SER A 88 2.36 0.05 9.58
CA SER A 88 1.32 -0.42 8.66
C SER A 88 0.62 0.75 7.94
N GLY A 89 0.33 1.83 8.66
CA GLY A 89 -0.24 3.04 8.06
C GLY A 89 0.69 3.66 7.01
N MET A 90 1.97 3.82 7.34
CA MET A 90 2.98 4.31 6.39
C MET A 90 3.15 3.37 5.20
N GLY A 91 3.29 2.07 5.42
CA GLY A 91 3.39 1.08 4.35
C GLY A 91 2.19 1.11 3.40
N GLY A 92 0.98 1.13 3.96
CA GLY A 92 -0.26 1.25 3.18
C GLY A 92 -0.31 2.54 2.35
N SER A 93 0.05 3.69 2.94
CA SER A 93 0.08 4.97 2.23
C SER A 93 1.06 4.99 1.07
N VAL A 94 2.27 4.43 1.26
CA VAL A 94 3.28 4.31 0.19
C VAL A 94 2.76 3.41 -0.92
N GLY A 95 2.13 2.27 -0.58
CA GLY A 95 1.51 1.38 -1.56
C GLY A 95 0.45 2.09 -2.41
N ILE A 96 -0.42 2.88 -1.78
CA ILE A 96 -1.45 3.68 -2.48
C ILE A 96 -0.80 4.74 -3.39
N CYS A 97 0.20 5.47 -2.89
CA CYS A 97 0.93 6.47 -3.67
C CYS A 97 1.61 5.85 -4.90
N CYS A 98 2.24 4.69 -4.76
CA CYS A 98 2.87 3.98 -5.89
C CYS A 98 1.85 3.61 -6.97
N ILE A 99 0.65 3.14 -6.58
CA ILE A 99 -0.40 2.79 -7.53
C ILE A 99 -0.96 4.03 -8.22
N LEU A 100 -1.22 5.11 -7.48
CA LEU A 100 -1.68 6.38 -8.05
C LEU A 100 -0.65 6.93 -9.04
N TRP A 101 0.63 6.84 -8.71
CA TRP A 101 1.72 7.23 -9.59
C TRP A 101 1.79 6.39 -10.86
N GLU A 102 1.66 5.06 -10.74
CA GLU A 102 1.63 4.15 -11.90
C GLU A 102 0.47 4.49 -12.84
N ILE A 103 -0.73 4.77 -12.29
CA ILE A 103 -1.91 5.19 -13.06
C ILE A 103 -1.64 6.51 -13.77
N TYR A 104 -1.09 7.50 -13.05
CA TYR A 104 -0.78 8.82 -13.59
C TYR A 104 0.22 8.74 -14.77
N MET A 105 1.31 8.00 -14.58
CA MET A 105 2.33 7.81 -15.62
C MET A 105 1.77 7.06 -16.84
N ASN A 106 0.96 6.02 -16.62
CA ASN A 106 0.36 5.28 -17.72
C ASN A 106 -0.66 6.12 -18.52
N HIS A 107 -1.38 7.03 -17.86
CA HIS A 107 -2.29 7.96 -18.55
C HIS A 107 -1.52 8.99 -19.40
N ASN A 108 -0.39 9.52 -18.89
CA ASN A 108 0.46 10.44 -19.64
C ASN A 108 1.13 9.76 -20.85
N ASN A 109 1.58 8.52 -20.69
CA ASN A 109 2.18 7.76 -21.78
C ASN A 109 1.15 7.47 -22.88
N SER A 110 -0.08 7.07 -22.50
CA SER A 110 -1.18 6.83 -23.46
C SER A 110 -1.53 8.07 -24.29
N PHE A 111 -1.33 9.27 -23.75
CA PHE A 111 -1.55 10.53 -24.46
C PHE A 111 -0.42 10.80 -25.47
N SER A 112 0.83 10.49 -25.10
CA SER A 112 2.01 10.66 -25.95
C SER A 112 1.95 9.83 -27.25
N TYR A 113 1.51 8.57 -27.19
CA TYR A 113 1.39 7.73 -28.40
C TYR A 113 0.30 8.22 -29.35
N LYS A 114 -0.70 8.95 -28.84
CA LYS A 114 -1.82 9.44 -29.65
C LYS A 114 -1.45 10.70 -30.44
N PHE A 115 -0.53 11.52 -29.92
CA PHE A 115 -0.03 12.73 -30.60
C PHE A 115 1.16 12.45 -31.53
N HIS A 116 1.86 11.33 -31.40
CA HIS A 116 2.96 10.98 -32.30
C HIS A 116 2.47 10.34 -33.62
N ASN A 117 1.19 10.00 -33.71
CA ASN A 117 0.59 9.30 -34.85
C ASN A 117 -0.40 10.18 -35.64
N GLU A 118 -0.42 11.50 -35.38
CA GLU A 118 -1.09 12.52 -36.19
C GLU A 118 -0.10 13.26 -37.10
#